data_AF-A0A7S1I7U8-F1
#
_entry.id   AF-A0A7S1I7U8-F1
#
_cell.length_a   1.000
_cell.length_b   1.000
_cell.length_c   1.000
_cell.angle_alpha   90.00
_cell.angle_beta   90.00
_cell.angle_gamma   90.00
#
_symmetry.space_group_name_H-M   'P 1'
#
loop_
_entity.id
_entity.type
_entity.pdbx_description
1 polymer ?
#
loop_
_entity_poly.entity_id
_entity_poly.type
_entity_poly.pdbx_seq_one_letter_code
_entity_poly.pdbx_strand_id
1 'polypeptide(L)'
;FFVMRALWLVVLLGLLVYRVDSRCTGNAIGPTEFRVRGNRIEYRYSGDEGWTKFFLRSMGYSPAPPTFDATDKPYGDFYSTEFRHLHERDLPLIRKMGANSIRLWSWNYMGTTVGNHADFLDLCWNNGQTPLRVFLPFDMGALGPDGQLIYKDLGNAQTRRAVVSDWATLIDQYWRHPAIMGWLIGNELDVAFGGYLNELFSLANLMIDVAKEVTKGKVQLITMPLSETSFLRLVKKYYAVMQFDFWSLQTYDRYTKTPEDYVNATYDKRNPDVVLKPIVVTEFGSSSIQVSKDEKGKRIQFSNESMQVEQLLSFVNRVENFTHIIAGYSVMEWVDEWWKTATDFKNPNCPNHRSDLHTFCAHYVNSGDDLVIAIHEEWLGIWTQTLPEKSRSTVSYCIQPKLAYFALAEIWNGSSVHGERCAIDKYPDPVVYMLGPMLVALLFELAYVLYFRFTMWKSGGKGTGGRLLSVSKRPSSSKLDLTAMDDDAELGHKSEDPLKDAMPRDAMAEFFDVQARVAAAFEPYQPRS
;
A
#
# COMPACT_ATOMS: atom_id res chain seq x y z
N PHE A 1 3.29 5.57 -50.46
CA PHE A 1 3.22 4.35 -49.62
C PHE A 1 4.43 4.20 -48.71
N PHE A 2 5.67 4.16 -49.25
CA PHE A 2 6.90 3.99 -48.46
C PHE A 2 7.15 5.13 -47.44
N VAL A 3 6.97 6.38 -47.87
CA VAL A 3 7.12 7.57 -47.01
C VAL A 3 6.14 7.58 -45.83
N MET A 4 4.90 7.13 -46.05
CA MET A 4 3.89 7.05 -44.99
C MET A 4 4.24 5.97 -43.95
N ARG A 5 4.76 4.81 -44.38
CA ARG A 5 5.20 3.76 -43.46
C ARG A 5 6.44 4.18 -42.65
N ALA A 6 7.35 4.93 -43.24
CA ALA A 6 8.49 5.50 -42.52
C ALA A 6 8.07 6.53 -41.48
N LEU A 7 7.13 7.42 -41.82
CA LEU A 7 6.53 8.36 -40.86
C LEU A 7 5.79 7.64 -39.72
N TRP A 8 5.07 6.57 -40.02
CA TRP A 8 4.44 5.71 -39.01
C TRP A 8 5.46 5.08 -38.05
N LEU A 9 6.57 4.56 -38.57
CA LEU A 9 7.63 3.98 -37.75
C LEU A 9 8.26 5.05 -36.85
N VAL A 10 8.47 6.27 -37.36
CA VAL A 10 9.03 7.39 -36.57
C VAL A 10 8.06 7.87 -35.49
N VAL A 11 6.75 7.91 -35.75
CA VAL A 11 5.74 8.27 -34.74
C VAL A 11 5.59 7.16 -33.70
N LEU A 12 5.57 5.89 -34.12
CA LEU A 12 5.53 4.75 -33.18
C LEU A 12 6.80 4.68 -32.34
N LEU A 13 7.98 4.84 -32.94
CA LEU A 13 9.25 4.94 -32.22
C LEU A 13 9.30 6.18 -31.34
N GLY A 14 8.78 7.32 -31.79
CA GLY A 14 8.69 8.54 -30.98
C GLY A 14 7.77 8.38 -29.78
N LEU A 15 6.63 7.71 -29.93
CA LEU A 15 5.70 7.40 -28.83
C LEU A 15 6.22 6.30 -27.91
N LEU A 16 6.95 5.32 -28.44
CA LEU A 16 7.65 4.29 -27.66
C LEU A 16 8.80 4.91 -26.87
N VAL A 17 9.64 5.75 -27.50
CA VAL A 17 10.72 6.49 -26.83
C VAL A 17 10.13 7.44 -25.80
N TYR A 18 9.05 8.16 -26.10
CA TYR A 18 8.37 9.03 -25.13
C TYR A 18 7.76 8.25 -23.94
N ARG A 19 7.26 7.03 -24.17
CA ARG A 19 6.77 6.13 -23.09
C ARG A 19 7.89 5.43 -22.32
N VAL A 20 9.08 5.28 -22.90
CA VAL A 20 10.22 4.61 -22.27
C VAL A 20 11.11 5.63 -21.53
N ASP A 21 11.28 6.85 -22.04
CA ASP A 21 12.09 7.92 -21.41
C ASP A 21 11.41 8.62 -20.22
N SER A 22 10.10 8.42 -20.02
CA SER A 22 9.40 8.99 -18.86
C SER A 22 9.45 8.09 -17.62
N ARG A 23 10.05 6.90 -17.68
CA ARG A 23 10.34 6.07 -16.50
C ARG A 23 11.73 6.41 -15.97
N CYS A 24 11.76 7.36 -15.04
CA CYS A 24 12.80 7.60 -14.03
C CYS A 24 14.21 7.07 -14.35
N THR A 25 14.88 7.66 -15.34
CA THR A 25 16.36 7.69 -15.43
C THR A 25 16.94 9.00 -14.87
N GLY A 26 16.10 9.81 -14.21
CA GLY A 26 16.51 11.04 -13.56
C GLY A 26 17.70 10.80 -12.63
N ASN A 27 18.80 11.48 -12.92
CA ASN A 27 20.08 11.46 -12.21
C ASN A 27 19.93 11.08 -10.74
N ALA A 28 20.42 9.89 -10.40
CA ALA A 28 20.20 9.20 -9.14
C ALA A 28 20.69 10.03 -7.94
N ILE A 29 19.77 10.73 -7.27
CA ILE A 29 19.86 10.80 -5.80
C ILE A 29 19.83 9.33 -5.37
N GLY A 30 20.97 8.79 -4.95
CA GLY A 30 21.02 7.38 -4.62
C GLY A 30 20.06 7.04 -3.47
N PRO A 31 19.79 5.75 -3.25
CA PRO A 31 18.71 5.31 -2.37
C PRO A 31 18.83 5.92 -0.97
N THR A 32 17.69 6.28 -0.38
CA THR A 32 17.65 6.64 1.04
C THR A 32 17.79 5.36 1.85
N GLU A 33 18.76 5.33 2.75
CA GLU A 33 18.96 4.22 3.66
C GLU A 33 18.33 4.56 5.01
N PHE A 34 17.67 3.57 5.63
CA PHE A 34 17.14 3.66 6.98
C PHE A 34 17.82 2.62 7.86
N ARG A 35 17.97 2.93 9.14
CA ARG A 35 18.44 1.97 10.14
C ARG A 35 17.88 2.28 11.52
N VAL A 36 17.95 1.30 12.40
CA VAL A 36 17.74 1.49 13.83
C VAL A 36 19.08 1.54 14.55
N ARG A 37 19.25 2.54 15.43
CA ARG A 37 20.42 2.68 16.29
C ARG A 37 19.98 2.89 17.73
N GLY A 38 19.98 1.82 18.52
CA GLY A 38 19.36 1.85 19.83
C GLY A 38 17.87 2.13 19.69
N ASN A 39 17.38 3.14 20.40
CA ASN A 39 15.97 3.52 20.52
C ASN A 39 15.50 4.55 19.48
N ARG A 40 16.20 4.71 18.34
CA ARG A 40 15.85 5.69 17.32
C ARG A 40 16.02 5.13 15.91
N ILE A 41 15.22 5.66 15.01
CA ILE A 41 15.36 5.47 13.57
C ILE A 41 16.26 6.58 13.03
N GLU A 42 17.21 6.23 12.18
CA GLU A 42 18.09 7.15 11.47
C GLU A 42 17.94 6.92 9.97
N TYR A 43 18.22 7.96 9.18
CA TYR A 43 18.29 7.87 7.73
C TYR A 43 19.51 8.60 7.19
N ARG A 44 19.90 8.27 5.95
CA ARG A 44 20.87 9.04 5.16
C ARG A 44 20.53 8.96 3.68
N TYR A 45 20.90 9.97 2.91
CA TYR A 45 20.90 9.85 1.46
C TYR A 45 22.20 9.18 1.01
N SER A 46 22.17 8.50 -0.12
CA SER A 46 23.38 7.93 -0.71
C SER A 46 24.40 9.03 -0.99
N GLY A 47 25.61 8.87 -0.46
CA GLY A 47 26.68 9.86 -0.56
C GLY A 47 26.81 10.75 0.68
N ASP A 48 25.83 10.77 1.58
CA ASP A 48 25.97 11.45 2.86
C ASP A 48 26.90 10.66 3.78
N GLU A 49 27.87 11.36 4.39
CA GLU A 49 28.76 10.78 5.40
C GLU A 49 28.05 10.58 6.76
N GLY A 50 26.99 11.35 7.01
CA GLY A 50 26.27 11.42 8.28
C GLY A 50 24.93 10.68 8.29
N TRP A 51 24.49 10.31 9.48
CA TRP A 51 23.15 9.78 9.72
C TRP A 51 22.31 10.81 10.47
N THR A 52 21.07 11.01 10.02
CA THR A 52 20.13 11.98 10.60
C THR A 52 19.02 11.24 11.35
N LYS A 53 18.62 11.71 12.53
CA LYS A 53 17.47 11.15 13.26
C LYS A 53 16.21 11.32 12.41
N PHE A 54 15.48 10.24 12.20
CA PHE A 54 14.16 10.25 11.59
C PHE A 54 13.11 10.11 12.68
N PHE A 55 12.22 11.10 12.79
CA PHE A 55 11.03 10.98 13.62
C PHE A 55 9.81 10.91 12.71
N LEU A 56 9.09 9.80 12.78
CA LEU A 56 8.01 9.49 11.87
C LEU A 56 6.73 10.26 12.25
N ARG A 57 6.28 11.13 11.34
CA ARG A 57 4.98 11.80 11.37
C ARG A 57 4.19 11.29 10.18
N SER A 58 3.41 10.26 10.43
CA SER A 58 2.77 9.47 9.39
C SER A 58 1.26 9.66 9.37
N MET A 59 0.69 9.42 8.19
CA MET A 59 -0.74 9.22 8.03
C MET A 59 -1.03 7.79 7.62
N GLY A 60 -2.01 7.18 8.27
CA GLY A 60 -2.70 6.02 7.74
C GLY A 60 -3.48 6.46 6.49
N TYR A 61 -3.17 5.85 5.35
CA TYR A 61 -3.69 6.23 4.05
C TYR A 61 -4.36 5.05 3.34
N SER A 62 -5.70 5.08 3.26
CA SER A 62 -6.51 4.22 2.41
C SER A 62 -7.54 5.11 1.71
N PRO A 63 -7.34 5.48 0.43
CA PRO A 63 -8.24 6.41 -0.24
C PRO A 63 -9.50 5.70 -0.73
N ALA A 64 -10.13 4.86 0.11
CA ALA A 64 -11.35 4.15 -0.20
C ALA A 64 -12.44 5.16 -0.61
N PRO A 65 -12.96 5.11 -1.85
CA PRO A 65 -14.04 6.00 -2.25
C PRO A 65 -15.32 5.69 -1.45
N PRO A 66 -16.27 6.63 -1.37
CA PRO A 66 -17.55 6.35 -0.76
C PRO A 66 -18.21 5.19 -1.49
N THR A 67 -18.94 4.36 -0.75
CA THR A 67 -19.65 3.16 -1.22
C THR A 67 -18.81 1.94 -1.58
N PHE A 68 -17.48 2.00 -1.41
CA PHE A 68 -16.62 0.82 -1.54
C PHE A 68 -16.37 0.17 -0.18
N ASP A 69 -16.50 -1.15 -0.13
CA ASP A 69 -16.10 -2.00 0.98
C ASP A 69 -14.72 -2.65 0.75
N ALA A 70 -14.08 -3.15 1.82
CA ALA A 70 -12.86 -3.96 1.69
C ALA A 70 -13.09 -5.26 0.89
N THR A 71 -14.33 -5.76 0.80
CA THR A 71 -14.65 -6.92 -0.02
C THR A 71 -14.97 -6.58 -1.49
N ASP A 72 -15.19 -5.30 -1.81
CA ASP A 72 -15.36 -4.86 -3.19
C ASP A 72 -14.01 -4.77 -3.89
N LYS A 73 -13.93 -5.22 -5.15
CA LYS A 73 -12.73 -4.99 -5.97
C LYS A 73 -12.40 -3.48 -5.99
N PRO A 74 -11.16 -3.08 -5.68
CA PRO A 74 -9.90 -3.86 -5.73
C PRO A 74 -9.48 -4.55 -4.41
N TYR A 75 -10.41 -4.80 -3.49
CA TYR A 75 -10.21 -5.38 -2.16
C TYR A 75 -9.34 -4.50 -1.25
N GLY A 76 -9.69 -3.21 -1.18
CA GLY A 76 -8.93 -2.21 -0.42
C GLY A 76 -7.64 -1.73 -1.09
N ASP A 77 -7.22 -2.31 -2.22
CA ASP A 77 -6.04 -1.86 -2.96
C ASP A 77 -6.36 -0.70 -3.91
N PHE A 78 -6.52 0.49 -3.34
CA PHE A 78 -6.76 1.72 -4.10
C PHE A 78 -5.45 2.40 -4.53
N TYR A 79 -4.34 1.67 -4.67
CA TYR A 79 -3.02 2.25 -4.95
C TYR A 79 -2.58 2.08 -6.41
N SER A 80 -3.42 1.46 -7.24
CA SER A 80 -3.13 1.25 -8.66
C SER A 80 -3.24 2.54 -9.50
N THR A 81 -2.66 2.53 -10.71
CA THR A 81 -2.81 3.61 -11.71
C THR A 81 -4.26 4.04 -11.95
N GLU A 82 -5.26 3.17 -11.81
CA GLU A 82 -6.67 3.53 -12.05
C GLU A 82 -7.21 4.50 -10.99
N PHE A 83 -6.61 4.48 -9.79
CA PHE A 83 -6.93 5.37 -8.67
C PHE A 83 -5.95 6.54 -8.53
N ARG A 84 -5.05 6.73 -9.51
CA ARG A 84 -4.02 7.79 -9.50
C ARG A 84 -4.56 9.19 -9.18
N HIS A 85 -5.76 9.51 -9.66
CA HIS A 85 -6.43 10.78 -9.39
C HIS A 85 -6.65 11.05 -7.88
N LEU A 86 -6.94 10.00 -7.09
CA LEU A 86 -7.04 10.11 -5.64
C LEU A 86 -5.69 10.49 -5.02
N HIS A 87 -4.62 9.87 -5.49
CA HIS A 87 -3.26 10.12 -4.99
C HIS A 87 -2.77 11.52 -5.36
N GLU A 88 -3.05 11.97 -6.58
CA GLU A 88 -2.69 13.32 -7.06
C GLU A 88 -3.42 14.42 -6.29
N ARG A 89 -4.67 14.15 -5.85
CA ARG A 89 -5.40 15.02 -4.93
C ARG A 89 -4.81 14.99 -3.52
N ASP A 90 -4.58 13.81 -2.96
CA ASP A 90 -4.33 13.63 -1.53
C ASP A 90 -2.87 13.86 -1.12
N LEU A 91 -1.90 13.29 -1.84
CA LEU A 91 -0.50 13.28 -1.43
C LEU A 91 0.12 14.69 -1.32
N PRO A 92 -0.21 15.67 -2.18
CA PRO A 92 0.24 17.05 -1.99
C PRO A 92 -0.29 17.68 -0.70
N LEU A 93 -1.54 17.38 -0.32
CA LEU A 93 -2.16 17.89 0.91
C LEU A 93 -1.54 17.23 2.16
N ILE A 94 -1.25 15.93 2.10
CA ILE A 94 -0.53 15.20 3.17
C ILE A 94 0.86 15.82 3.40
N ARG A 95 1.61 16.13 2.33
CA ARG A 95 2.89 16.85 2.44
C ARG A 95 2.72 18.25 3.01
N LYS A 96 1.69 18.98 2.56
CA LYS A 96 1.40 20.33 3.02
C LYS A 96 1.02 20.39 4.50
N MET A 97 0.48 19.31 5.05
CA MET A 97 0.27 19.14 6.50
C MET A 97 1.59 18.90 7.25
N GLY A 98 2.70 18.59 6.57
CA GLY A 98 3.99 18.30 7.20
C GLY A 98 4.21 16.82 7.54
N ALA A 99 3.37 15.92 7.01
CA ALA A 99 3.64 14.49 7.10
C ALA A 99 4.92 14.16 6.33
N ASN A 100 5.70 13.19 6.83
CA ASN A 100 6.91 12.71 6.16
C ASN A 100 6.81 11.24 5.73
N SER A 101 5.69 10.59 6.04
CA SER A 101 5.46 9.20 5.73
C SER A 101 3.97 8.88 5.66
N ILE A 102 3.67 7.71 5.11
CA ILE A 102 2.33 7.12 5.10
C ILE A 102 2.43 5.62 5.42
N ARG A 103 1.40 5.13 6.09
CA ARG A 103 1.17 3.70 6.33
C ARG A 103 -0.03 3.27 5.51
N LEU A 104 0.06 2.10 4.86
CA LEU A 104 -1.05 1.49 4.14
C LEU A 104 -1.55 0.25 4.91
N TRP A 105 -2.78 -0.18 4.62
CA TRP A 105 -3.38 -1.40 5.21
C TRP A 105 -3.50 -2.56 4.22
N SER A 106 -3.64 -2.25 2.94
CA SER A 106 -3.85 -3.21 1.85
C SER A 106 -2.80 -3.01 0.76
N TRP A 107 -2.45 -4.09 0.06
CA TRP A 107 -1.55 -4.03 -1.10
C TRP A 107 -1.67 -5.33 -1.90
N ASN A 108 -2.25 -5.27 -3.10
CA ASN A 108 -2.43 -6.44 -3.94
C ASN A 108 -1.24 -6.64 -4.87
N TYR A 109 -0.22 -7.35 -4.37
CA TYR A 109 0.95 -7.73 -5.16
C TYR A 109 0.74 -9.02 -5.96
N MET A 110 -0.37 -9.75 -5.79
CA MET A 110 -0.60 -11.06 -6.46
C MET A 110 -1.90 -11.10 -7.27
N GLY A 111 -1.80 -11.38 -8.57
CA GLY A 111 -2.97 -11.71 -9.40
C GLY A 111 -2.93 -11.20 -10.84
N THR A 112 -3.93 -11.57 -11.63
CA THR A 112 -4.10 -11.15 -13.03
C THR A 112 -4.65 -9.74 -13.19
N THR A 113 -5.07 -9.11 -12.09
CA THR A 113 -5.55 -7.72 -12.02
C THR A 113 -4.63 -6.87 -11.15
N VAL A 114 -3.36 -7.27 -10.97
CA VAL A 114 -2.38 -6.47 -10.23
C VAL A 114 -2.30 -5.10 -10.88
N GLY A 115 -2.74 -4.11 -10.11
CA GLY A 115 -2.57 -2.71 -10.46
C GLY A 115 -1.09 -2.39 -10.60
N ASN A 116 -0.75 -1.54 -11.56
CA ASN A 116 0.57 -0.93 -11.52
C ASN A 116 0.63 0.04 -10.34
N HIS A 117 1.38 -0.32 -9.30
CA HIS A 117 1.59 0.50 -8.11
C HIS A 117 2.75 1.49 -8.23
N ALA A 118 3.52 1.42 -9.32
CA ALA A 118 4.69 2.30 -9.50
C ALA A 118 4.26 3.78 -9.53
N ASP A 119 3.12 4.10 -10.16
CA ASP A 119 2.62 5.47 -10.24
C ASP A 119 2.36 6.09 -8.86
N PHE A 120 1.76 5.31 -7.95
CA PHE A 120 1.52 5.74 -6.57
C PHE A 120 2.83 5.94 -5.81
N LEU A 121 3.76 4.99 -5.92
CA LEU A 121 5.05 5.08 -5.25
C LEU A 121 5.90 6.24 -5.80
N ASP A 122 5.87 6.51 -7.11
CA ASP A 122 6.51 7.64 -7.76
C ASP A 122 5.92 8.97 -7.26
N LEU A 123 4.58 9.04 -7.15
CA LEU A 123 3.91 10.19 -6.55
C LEU A 123 4.29 10.37 -5.08
N CYS A 124 4.52 9.30 -4.31
CA CYS A 124 5.03 9.37 -2.94
C CYS A 124 6.50 9.84 -2.88
N TRP A 125 7.35 9.35 -3.77
CA TRP A 125 8.75 9.77 -3.89
C TRP A 125 8.88 11.23 -4.31
N ASN A 126 8.02 11.69 -5.21
CA ASN A 126 7.98 13.06 -5.72
C ASN A 126 9.35 13.57 -6.20
N ASN A 127 10.09 12.72 -6.92
CA ASN A 127 11.44 13.02 -7.40
C ASN A 127 12.40 13.47 -6.28
N GLY A 128 12.20 12.99 -5.04
CA GLY A 128 12.99 13.37 -3.88
C GLY A 128 12.63 14.73 -3.27
N GLN A 129 11.65 15.45 -3.82
CA GLN A 129 11.16 16.70 -3.26
C GLN A 129 10.14 16.40 -2.16
N THR A 130 10.53 16.53 -0.90
CA THR A 130 9.65 16.24 0.26
C THR A 130 8.95 14.87 0.13
N PRO A 131 9.72 13.76 0.01
CA PRO A 131 9.15 12.44 -0.21
C PRO A 131 8.27 12.03 0.97
N LEU A 132 7.14 11.39 0.65
CA LEU A 132 6.37 10.62 1.62
C LEU A 132 6.93 9.21 1.64
N ARG A 133 7.47 8.82 2.78
CA ARG A 133 8.01 7.48 3.00
C ARG A 133 6.92 6.47 3.26
N VAL A 134 6.95 5.32 2.60
CA VAL A 134 5.86 4.36 2.61
C VAL A 134 6.22 3.13 3.44
N PHE A 135 5.33 2.75 4.35
CA PHE A 135 5.28 1.41 4.93
C PHE A 135 4.30 0.56 4.12
N LEU A 136 4.82 -0.43 3.40
CA LEU A 136 4.01 -1.36 2.62
C LEU A 136 3.58 -2.57 3.46
N PRO A 137 2.28 -2.89 3.54
CA PRO A 137 1.79 -4.04 4.26
C PRO A 137 1.90 -5.31 3.40
N PHE A 138 2.15 -6.42 4.08
CA PHE A 138 1.85 -7.75 3.58
C PHE A 138 0.61 -8.25 4.28
N ASP A 139 -0.49 -8.43 3.55
CA ASP A 139 -1.78 -8.78 4.13
C ASP A 139 -1.86 -10.27 4.48
N MET A 140 -1.19 -10.66 5.57
CA MET A 140 -1.28 -12.01 6.12
C MET A 140 -2.64 -12.30 6.78
N GLY A 141 -3.40 -11.24 7.07
CA GLY A 141 -4.75 -11.32 7.63
C GLY A 141 -5.85 -11.42 6.57
N ALA A 142 -5.48 -11.43 5.29
CA ALA A 142 -6.41 -11.43 4.18
C ALA A 142 -7.43 -12.56 4.30
N LEU A 143 -8.69 -12.23 4.03
CA LEU A 143 -9.77 -13.20 3.95
C LEU A 143 -9.95 -13.65 2.49
N GLY A 144 -10.07 -14.96 2.29
CA GLY A 144 -10.47 -15.53 1.02
C GLY A 144 -11.95 -15.32 0.72
N PRO A 145 -12.44 -15.75 -0.46
CA PRO A 145 -13.84 -15.64 -0.84
C PRO A 145 -14.83 -16.37 0.08
N ASP A 146 -14.34 -17.31 0.90
CA ASP A 146 -15.11 -18.03 1.92
C ASP A 146 -15.18 -17.28 3.27
N GLY A 147 -14.64 -16.07 3.34
CA GLY A 147 -14.56 -15.25 4.56
C GLY A 147 -13.60 -15.81 5.60
N GLN A 148 -12.73 -16.75 5.23
CA GLN A 148 -11.72 -17.34 6.11
C GLN A 148 -10.34 -16.78 5.77
N LEU A 149 -9.42 -16.78 6.73
CA LEU A 149 -8.03 -16.39 6.47
C LEU A 149 -7.46 -17.18 5.27
N ILE A 150 -6.70 -16.53 4.40
CA ILE A 150 -5.96 -17.21 3.33
C ILE A 150 -4.92 -18.15 3.95
N TYR A 151 -4.24 -17.69 5.00
CA TYR A 151 -3.21 -18.46 5.72
C TYR A 151 -3.75 -19.03 7.04
N LYS A 152 -4.61 -20.06 6.97
CA LYS A 152 -5.41 -20.55 8.12
C LYS A 152 -4.62 -21.18 9.28
N ASP A 153 -3.56 -21.93 8.98
CA ASP A 153 -2.83 -22.75 9.97
C ASP A 153 -1.32 -22.49 9.89
N LEU A 154 -0.80 -21.70 10.83
CA LEU A 154 0.63 -21.37 10.88
C LEU A 154 1.51 -22.51 11.43
N GLY A 155 0.92 -23.58 11.96
CA GLY A 155 1.62 -24.82 12.31
C GLY A 155 1.84 -25.72 11.08
N ASN A 156 1.07 -25.53 10.01
CA ASN A 156 1.21 -26.27 8.78
C ASN A 156 2.42 -25.79 7.95
N ALA A 157 3.34 -26.70 7.62
CA ALA A 157 4.54 -26.37 6.85
C ALA A 157 4.24 -25.83 5.44
N GLN A 158 3.18 -26.29 4.79
CA GLN A 158 2.79 -25.80 3.47
C GLN A 158 2.25 -24.37 3.53
N THR A 159 1.44 -24.05 4.55
CA THR A 159 0.97 -22.66 4.77
C THR A 159 2.13 -21.72 5.04
N ARG A 160 3.09 -22.12 5.90
CA ARG A 160 4.30 -21.31 6.16
C ARG A 160 5.13 -21.08 4.89
N ARG A 161 5.29 -22.12 4.05
CA ARG A 161 5.96 -21.98 2.75
C ARG A 161 5.25 -21.01 1.83
N ALA A 162 3.91 -21.05 1.77
CA ALA A 162 3.13 -20.11 0.98
C ALA A 162 3.34 -18.67 1.46
N VAL A 163 3.22 -18.41 2.77
CA VAL A 163 3.47 -17.07 3.36
C VAL A 163 4.86 -16.54 2.99
N VAL A 164 5.90 -17.35 3.17
CA VAL A 164 7.29 -16.93 2.88
C VAL A 164 7.51 -16.68 1.39
N SER A 165 6.97 -17.55 0.53
CA SER A 165 7.01 -17.40 -0.92
C SER A 165 6.36 -16.08 -1.36
N ASP A 166 5.16 -15.81 -0.87
CA ASP A 166 4.39 -14.65 -1.29
C ASP A 166 5.01 -13.36 -0.73
N TRP A 167 5.56 -13.41 0.50
CA TRP A 167 6.35 -12.34 1.07
C TRP A 167 7.62 -12.04 0.24
N ALA A 168 8.37 -13.07 -0.17
CA ALA A 168 9.55 -12.89 -1.02
C ALA A 168 9.19 -12.20 -2.35
N THR A 169 8.06 -12.58 -2.96
CA THR A 169 7.53 -11.95 -4.17
C THR A 169 7.24 -10.46 -3.96
N LEU A 170 6.53 -10.11 -2.88
CA LEU A 170 6.26 -8.71 -2.53
C LEU A 170 7.56 -7.91 -2.39
N ILE A 171 8.53 -8.44 -1.63
CA ILE A 171 9.80 -7.77 -1.39
C ILE A 171 10.55 -7.56 -2.70
N ASP A 172 10.77 -8.61 -3.50
CA ASP A 172 11.56 -8.50 -4.74
C ASP A 172 10.98 -7.47 -5.71
N GLN A 173 9.65 -7.41 -5.82
CA GLN A 173 8.97 -6.51 -6.73
C GLN A 173 9.18 -5.04 -6.38
N TYR A 174 9.26 -4.70 -5.08
CA TYR A 174 9.13 -3.31 -4.64
C TYR A 174 10.35 -2.75 -3.94
N TRP A 175 11.24 -3.55 -3.32
CA TRP A 175 12.30 -3.04 -2.43
C TRP A 175 13.25 -2.00 -3.03
N ARG A 176 13.34 -1.92 -4.36
CA ARG A 176 14.21 -0.96 -5.05
C ARG A 176 13.58 0.44 -5.14
N HIS A 177 12.30 0.60 -4.81
CA HIS A 177 11.60 1.88 -4.94
C HIS A 177 12.00 2.86 -3.82
N PRO A 178 12.46 4.08 -4.14
CA PRO A 178 13.00 5.03 -3.15
C PRO A 178 11.97 5.56 -2.15
N ALA A 179 10.68 5.53 -2.48
CA ALA A 179 9.61 5.88 -1.54
C ALA A 179 9.50 4.88 -0.35
N ILE A 180 9.92 3.62 -0.51
CA ILE A 180 9.71 2.60 0.51
C ILE A 180 10.70 2.79 1.65
N MET A 181 10.17 2.92 2.87
CA MET A 181 10.93 3.01 4.11
C MET A 181 10.89 1.72 4.91
N GLY A 182 9.87 0.88 4.70
CA GLY A 182 9.75 -0.38 5.40
C GLY A 182 8.52 -1.19 5.04
N TRP A 183 8.38 -2.29 5.76
CA TRP A 183 7.41 -3.33 5.52
C TRP A 183 6.68 -3.69 6.81
N LEU A 184 5.37 -3.92 6.69
CA LEU A 184 4.53 -4.36 7.80
C LEU A 184 4.12 -5.81 7.55
N ILE A 185 4.48 -6.71 8.47
CA ILE A 185 3.99 -8.08 8.48
C ILE A 185 2.56 -8.04 9.04
N GLY A 186 1.57 -7.92 8.16
CA GLY A 186 0.15 -7.84 8.49
C GLY A 186 -0.26 -6.65 9.35
N ASN A 187 -1.42 -6.80 9.97
CA ASN A 187 -2.08 -5.83 10.85
C ASN A 187 -2.77 -6.59 11.99
N GLU A 188 -2.48 -6.26 13.25
CA GLU A 188 -3.04 -6.92 14.44
C GLU A 188 -3.10 -8.46 14.36
N LEU A 189 -2.05 -9.08 13.81
CA LEU A 189 -2.02 -10.52 13.59
C LEU A 189 -2.08 -11.31 14.91
N ASP A 190 -1.78 -10.68 16.03
CA ASP A 190 -1.97 -11.27 17.35
C ASP A 190 -3.43 -11.55 17.70
N VAL A 191 -4.37 -10.81 17.11
CA VAL A 191 -5.81 -11.05 17.25
C VAL A 191 -6.22 -12.19 16.32
N ALA A 192 -5.83 -12.12 15.04
CA ALA A 192 -6.17 -13.13 14.03
C ALA A 192 -5.58 -14.51 14.35
N PHE A 193 -4.36 -14.55 14.91
CA PHE A 193 -3.60 -15.77 15.18
C PHE A 193 -3.32 -15.99 16.67
N GLY A 194 -4.22 -15.56 17.56
CA GLY A 194 -4.02 -15.66 19.01
C GLY A 194 -3.74 -17.08 19.54
N GLY A 195 -4.20 -18.12 18.82
CA GLY A 195 -3.91 -19.53 19.12
C GLY A 195 -2.55 -20.03 18.61
N TYR A 196 -1.88 -19.27 17.73
CA TYR A 196 -0.66 -19.65 17.01
C TYR A 196 0.46 -18.63 17.23
N LEU A 197 0.51 -17.98 18.40
CA LEU A 197 1.45 -16.88 18.62
C LEU A 197 2.92 -17.34 18.51
N ASN A 198 3.28 -18.54 18.96
CA ASN A 198 4.68 -18.99 18.82
C ASN A 198 5.05 -19.18 17.34
N GLU A 199 4.14 -19.77 16.57
CA GLU A 199 4.28 -20.03 15.15
C GLU A 199 4.33 -18.73 14.35
N LEU A 200 3.48 -17.75 14.70
CA LEU A 200 3.44 -16.41 14.12
C LEU A 200 4.78 -15.68 14.30
N PHE A 201 5.27 -15.57 15.52
CA PHE A 201 6.52 -14.84 15.80
C PHE A 201 7.74 -15.59 15.22
N SER A 202 7.74 -16.93 15.21
CA SER A 202 8.74 -17.72 14.49
C SER A 202 8.70 -17.47 12.98
N LEU A 203 7.51 -17.42 12.38
CA LEU A 203 7.32 -17.15 10.96
C LEU A 203 7.78 -15.74 10.59
N ALA A 204 7.47 -14.75 11.42
CA ALA A 204 7.90 -13.37 11.22
C ALA A 204 9.44 -13.24 11.20
N ASN A 205 10.17 -13.96 12.06
CA ASN A 205 11.62 -14.02 11.99
C ASN A 205 12.11 -14.62 10.66
N LEU A 206 11.49 -15.70 10.19
CA LEU A 206 11.83 -16.30 8.90
C LEU A 206 11.54 -15.34 7.72
N MET A 207 10.44 -14.60 7.76
CA MET A 207 10.12 -13.57 6.76
C MET A 207 11.19 -12.47 6.73
N ILE A 208 11.71 -12.05 7.88
CA ILE A 208 12.80 -11.06 7.97
C ILE A 208 14.08 -11.60 7.33
N ASP A 209 14.44 -12.86 7.61
CA ASP A 209 15.62 -13.49 7.04
C ASP A 209 15.51 -13.59 5.50
N VAL A 210 14.34 -13.98 4.99
CA VAL A 210 14.05 -14.06 3.55
C VAL A 210 14.11 -12.68 2.90
N ALA A 211 13.57 -11.63 3.54
CA ALA A 211 13.68 -10.28 3.02
C ALA A 211 15.16 -9.86 2.91
N LYS A 212 15.99 -10.15 3.93
CA LYS A 212 17.43 -9.86 3.91
C LYS A 212 18.12 -10.60 2.76
N GLU A 213 17.75 -11.85 2.50
CA GLU A 213 18.29 -12.62 1.38
C GLU A 213 17.91 -12.00 0.03
N VAL A 214 16.61 -11.76 -0.22
CA VAL A 214 16.09 -11.19 -1.48
C VAL A 214 16.72 -9.83 -1.80
N THR A 215 16.92 -8.99 -0.78
CA THR A 215 17.52 -7.65 -0.93
C THR A 215 19.05 -7.62 -0.84
N LYS A 216 19.71 -8.78 -0.68
CA LYS A 216 21.17 -8.90 -0.51
C LYS A 216 21.68 -8.05 0.67
N GLY A 217 20.92 -8.05 1.76
CA GLY A 217 21.22 -7.34 3.00
C GLY A 217 20.83 -5.86 3.01
N LYS A 218 20.21 -5.32 1.94
CA LYS A 218 19.77 -3.92 1.85
C LYS A 218 18.31 -3.73 2.28
N VAL A 219 17.83 -4.55 3.22
CA VAL A 219 16.45 -4.55 3.70
C VAL A 219 16.08 -3.20 4.33
N GLN A 220 14.91 -2.68 3.95
CA GLN A 220 14.24 -1.57 4.65
C GLN A 220 13.70 -2.01 6.01
N LEU A 221 13.16 -1.11 6.82
CA LEU A 221 12.72 -1.46 8.17
C LEU A 221 11.57 -2.48 8.15
N ILE A 222 11.57 -3.49 9.01
CA ILE A 222 10.51 -4.51 9.12
C ILE A 222 9.96 -4.56 10.54
N THR A 223 8.64 -4.65 10.65
CA THR A 223 7.90 -4.76 11.91
C THR A 223 6.58 -5.52 11.71
N MET A 224 5.86 -5.78 12.80
CA MET A 224 4.49 -6.27 12.83
C MET A 224 3.64 -5.35 13.72
N PRO A 225 2.66 -4.61 13.18
CA PRO A 225 1.65 -3.90 13.97
C PRO A 225 0.90 -4.84 14.90
N LEU A 226 0.91 -4.52 16.19
CA LEU A 226 0.29 -5.32 17.25
C LEU A 226 -0.84 -4.54 17.93
N SER A 227 -1.91 -5.26 18.27
CA SER A 227 -3.03 -4.66 19.01
C SER A 227 -2.59 -4.22 20.41
N GLU A 228 -3.16 -3.13 20.90
CA GLU A 228 -2.89 -2.61 22.24
C GLU A 228 -3.11 -3.66 23.33
N THR A 229 -4.16 -4.48 23.18
CA THR A 229 -4.60 -5.44 24.22
C THR A 229 -3.54 -6.50 24.50
N SER A 230 -2.79 -6.90 23.48
CA SER A 230 -1.73 -7.90 23.61
C SER A 230 -0.33 -7.30 23.65
N PHE A 231 -0.13 -6.06 23.19
CA PHE A 231 1.18 -5.46 22.98
C PHE A 231 2.17 -5.70 24.13
N LEU A 232 1.84 -5.24 25.35
CA LEU A 232 2.74 -5.33 26.51
C LEU A 232 3.12 -6.78 26.83
N ARG A 233 2.16 -7.70 26.75
CA ARG A 233 2.35 -9.14 27.01
C ARG A 233 3.27 -9.76 25.97
N LEU A 234 3.04 -9.46 24.69
CA LEU A 234 3.78 -10.05 23.57
C LEU A 234 5.19 -9.51 23.49
N VAL A 235 5.36 -8.19 23.60
CA VAL A 235 6.67 -7.55 23.70
C VAL A 235 7.46 -8.20 24.82
N LYS A 236 6.94 -8.25 26.05
CA LYS A 236 7.64 -8.88 27.18
C LYS A 236 8.03 -10.35 26.92
N LYS A 237 7.21 -11.11 26.21
CA LYS A 237 7.48 -12.53 25.91
C LYS A 237 8.53 -12.72 24.81
N TYR A 238 8.44 -11.92 23.74
CA TYR A 238 9.21 -12.16 22.51
C TYR A 238 10.35 -11.17 22.29
N TYR A 239 10.52 -10.17 23.17
CA TYR A 239 11.49 -9.09 23.01
C TYR A 239 12.89 -9.56 22.59
N ALA A 240 13.43 -10.52 23.33
CA ALA A 240 14.80 -11.00 23.18
C ALA A 240 15.02 -11.88 21.94
N VAL A 241 13.95 -12.42 21.34
CA VAL A 241 14.06 -13.38 20.22
C VAL A 241 13.61 -12.79 18.88
N MET A 242 12.92 -11.65 18.89
CA MET A 242 12.42 -11.05 17.66
C MET A 242 13.47 -10.23 16.94
N GLN A 243 13.46 -10.35 15.62
CA GLN A 243 14.37 -9.62 14.73
C GLN A 243 13.78 -8.31 14.19
N PHE A 244 12.59 -7.88 14.64
CA PHE A 244 12.01 -6.60 14.19
C PHE A 244 12.98 -5.43 14.37
N ASP A 245 12.98 -4.48 13.46
CA ASP A 245 13.75 -3.25 13.60
C ASP A 245 13.18 -2.39 14.73
N PHE A 246 11.86 -2.34 14.86
CA PHE A 246 11.14 -1.58 15.88
C PHE A 246 9.85 -2.31 16.30
N TRP A 247 9.26 -1.91 17.43
CA TRP A 247 7.96 -2.42 17.87
C TRP A 247 6.84 -1.52 17.41
N SER A 248 5.82 -2.09 16.78
CA SER A 248 4.66 -1.36 16.29
C SER A 248 3.45 -1.54 17.18
N LEU A 249 2.94 -0.43 17.70
CA LEU A 249 1.77 -0.37 18.57
C LEU A 249 0.59 0.26 17.82
N GLN A 250 -0.57 -0.37 17.92
CA GLN A 250 -1.85 0.22 17.55
C GLN A 250 -2.64 0.48 18.82
N THR A 251 -3.04 1.71 19.08
CA THR A 251 -3.72 2.08 20.33
C THR A 251 -4.77 3.14 20.10
N TYR A 252 -5.90 2.96 20.78
CA TYR A 252 -6.97 3.95 20.86
C TYR A 252 -7.29 4.32 22.31
N ASP A 253 -6.52 3.78 23.25
CA ASP A 253 -6.57 4.20 24.63
C ASP A 253 -6.00 5.60 24.79
N ARG A 254 -6.87 6.49 25.29
CA ARG A 254 -6.57 7.91 25.47
C ARG A 254 -6.11 8.20 26.91
N TYR A 255 -6.33 7.28 27.85
CA TYR A 255 -6.35 7.61 29.27
C TYR A 255 -5.66 6.59 30.19
N THR A 256 -5.63 5.30 29.86
CA THR A 256 -5.24 4.28 30.86
C THR A 256 -3.76 3.95 30.85
N LYS A 257 -3.09 4.04 29.71
CA LYS A 257 -1.64 3.78 29.59
C LYS A 257 -0.85 5.01 29.19
N THR A 258 0.27 5.22 29.87
CA THR A 258 1.23 6.25 29.50
C THR A 258 2.32 5.67 28.59
N PRO A 259 3.04 6.49 27.79
CA PRO A 259 4.24 6.06 27.09
C PRO A 259 5.20 5.27 27.99
N GLU A 260 5.35 5.69 29.26
CA GLU A 260 6.18 5.01 30.25
C GLU A 260 5.74 3.58 30.53
N ASP A 261 4.45 3.26 30.47
CA ASP A 261 3.98 1.87 30.61
C ASP A 261 4.51 0.99 29.47
N TYR A 262 4.52 1.54 28.25
CA TYR A 262 5.10 0.87 27.08
C TYR A 262 6.63 0.75 27.19
N VAL A 263 7.30 1.77 27.74
CA VAL A 263 8.74 1.74 28.06
C VAL A 263 9.04 0.66 29.10
N ASN A 264 8.30 0.62 30.19
CA ASN A 264 8.53 -0.32 31.28
C ASN A 264 8.29 -1.77 30.83
N ALA A 265 7.41 -2.01 29.86
CA ALA A 265 7.21 -3.32 29.28
C ALA A 265 8.31 -3.73 28.29
N THR A 266 8.91 -2.78 27.57
CA THR A 266 10.04 -3.04 26.66
C THR A 266 11.37 -3.17 27.40
N TYR A 267 11.52 -2.49 28.53
CA TYR A 267 12.71 -2.53 29.36
C TYR A 267 12.63 -3.69 30.36
N ASP A 268 13.08 -4.88 29.95
CA ASP A 268 13.29 -5.97 30.90
C ASP A 268 14.57 -5.75 31.69
N LYS A 269 14.45 -5.21 32.92
CA LYS A 269 15.56 -5.06 33.88
C LYS A 269 16.35 -6.36 34.11
N ARG A 270 15.78 -7.53 33.81
CA ARG A 270 16.45 -8.82 33.94
C ARG A 270 17.42 -9.11 32.79
N ASN A 271 17.29 -8.40 31.67
CA ASN A 271 18.12 -8.56 30.49
C ASN A 271 18.70 -7.21 30.04
N PRO A 272 19.58 -6.58 30.84
CA PRO A 272 20.14 -5.26 30.53
C PRO A 272 20.94 -5.22 29.22
N ASP A 273 21.38 -6.38 28.74
CA ASP A 273 22.16 -6.52 27.50
C ASP A 273 21.28 -6.45 26.23
N VAL A 274 19.95 -6.53 26.35
CA VAL A 274 19.08 -6.44 25.18
C VAL A 274 18.88 -4.97 24.82
N VAL A 275 19.41 -4.59 23.66
CA VAL A 275 19.29 -3.23 23.12
C VAL A 275 17.81 -2.85 23.02
N LEU A 276 17.48 -1.67 23.56
CA LEU A 276 16.16 -1.08 23.43
C LEU A 276 15.89 -0.73 21.96
N LYS A 277 14.84 -1.31 21.38
CA LYS A 277 14.31 -1.01 20.06
C LYS A 277 13.30 0.13 20.19
N PRO A 278 13.20 1.01 19.19
CA PRO A 278 12.20 2.06 19.22
C PRO A 278 10.78 1.48 19.17
N ILE A 279 9.84 2.26 19.67
CA ILE A 279 8.40 2.02 19.46
C ILE A 279 7.91 3.00 18.39
N VAL A 280 7.10 2.52 17.47
CA VAL A 280 6.33 3.37 16.56
C VAL A 280 4.85 3.10 16.80
N VAL A 281 4.07 4.14 17.05
CA VAL A 281 2.62 4.02 17.14
C VAL A 281 2.07 3.97 15.72
N THR A 282 1.92 2.79 15.14
CA THR A 282 1.49 2.64 13.75
C THR A 282 0.02 2.95 13.55
N GLU A 283 -0.77 3.08 14.61
CA GLU A 283 -2.17 3.49 14.54
C GLU A 283 -2.61 4.15 15.85
N PHE A 284 -3.23 5.31 15.72
CA PHE A 284 -4.08 5.89 16.75
C PHE A 284 -5.01 6.91 16.08
N GLY A 285 -6.18 7.14 16.65
CA GLY A 285 -7.12 8.09 16.09
C GLY A 285 -8.15 8.52 17.12
N SER A 286 -8.88 9.58 16.78
CA SER A 286 -10.11 9.92 17.47
C SER A 286 -11.20 10.18 16.46
N SER A 287 -12.40 9.69 16.76
CA SER A 287 -13.56 9.89 15.90
C SER A 287 -14.03 11.34 16.02
N SER A 288 -14.43 11.96 14.92
CA SER A 288 -15.17 13.23 15.02
C SER A 288 -16.60 13.01 15.54
N ILE A 289 -17.12 11.79 15.53
CA ILE A 289 -18.45 11.45 16.08
C ILE A 289 -18.34 11.07 17.55
N GLN A 290 -19.17 11.71 18.37
CA GLN A 290 -19.24 11.49 19.81
C GLN A 290 -20.58 10.93 20.23
N VAL A 291 -20.58 10.20 21.34
CA VAL A 291 -21.78 9.65 21.97
C VAL A 291 -21.96 10.31 23.32
N SER A 292 -23.15 10.83 23.59
CA SER A 292 -23.56 11.32 24.89
C SER A 292 -24.93 10.75 25.26
N LYS A 293 -25.47 11.14 26.41
CA LYS A 293 -26.86 10.88 26.81
C LYS A 293 -27.63 12.20 26.80
N ASP A 294 -28.85 12.20 26.28
CA ASP A 294 -29.78 13.31 26.45
C ASP A 294 -30.33 13.37 27.89
N GLU A 295 -31.17 14.36 28.18
CA GLU A 295 -31.80 14.55 29.50
C GLU A 295 -32.63 13.34 29.97
N LYS A 296 -33.05 12.46 29.05
CA LYS A 296 -33.81 11.25 29.35
C LYS A 296 -32.92 10.01 29.45
N GLY A 297 -31.60 10.18 29.40
CA GLY A 297 -30.63 9.09 29.43
C GLY A 297 -30.50 8.34 28.10
N LYS A 298 -31.16 8.78 27.03
CA LYS A 298 -31.08 8.15 25.71
C LYS A 298 -29.77 8.55 25.04
N ARG A 299 -29.07 7.58 24.43
CA ARG A 299 -27.85 7.85 23.69
C ARG A 299 -28.14 8.77 22.49
N ILE A 300 -27.35 9.83 22.37
CA ILE A 300 -27.35 10.77 21.25
C ILE A 300 -25.96 10.84 20.64
N GLN A 301 -25.92 11.17 19.35
CA GLN A 301 -24.68 11.41 18.62
C GLN A 301 -24.62 12.81 18.07
N PHE A 302 -23.40 13.33 17.99
CA PHE A 302 -23.11 14.60 17.36
C PHE A 302 -21.67 14.62 16.87
N SER A 303 -21.42 15.38 15.80
CA SER A 303 -20.06 15.67 15.35
C SER A 303 -19.43 16.70 16.28
N ASN A 304 -18.20 16.46 16.71
CA ASN A 304 -17.41 17.35 17.56
C ASN A 304 -15.94 17.30 17.13
N GLU A 305 -15.62 18.02 16.05
CA GLU A 305 -14.26 18.12 15.54
C GLU A 305 -13.29 18.78 16.53
N SER A 306 -13.77 19.68 17.40
CA SER A 306 -12.93 20.29 18.44
C SER A 306 -12.41 19.25 19.43
N MET A 307 -13.24 18.27 19.81
CA MET A 307 -12.80 17.20 20.68
C MET A 307 -11.92 16.17 19.95
N GLN A 308 -12.14 15.95 18.65
CA GLN A 308 -11.20 15.19 17.82
C GLN A 308 -9.80 15.84 17.84
N VAL A 309 -9.74 17.16 17.62
CA VAL A 309 -8.50 17.95 17.71
C VAL A 309 -7.86 17.79 19.09
N GLU A 310 -8.59 18.07 20.16
CA GLU A 310 -8.06 18.02 21.53
C GLU A 310 -7.42 16.66 21.84
N GLN A 311 -8.10 15.57 21.46
CA GLN A 311 -7.63 14.22 21.75
C GLN A 311 -6.44 13.82 20.87
N LEU A 312 -6.46 14.14 19.57
CA LEU A 312 -5.33 13.90 18.68
C LEU A 312 -4.10 14.69 19.13
N LEU A 313 -4.25 15.98 19.42
CA LEU A 313 -3.13 16.82 19.84
C LEU A 313 -2.60 16.44 21.22
N SER A 314 -3.48 16.05 22.15
CA SER A 314 -3.07 15.54 23.47
C SER A 314 -2.17 14.30 23.32
N PHE A 315 -2.54 13.37 22.44
CA PHE A 315 -1.72 12.20 22.15
C PHE A 315 -0.42 12.56 21.42
N VAL A 316 -0.50 13.37 20.34
CA VAL A 316 0.67 13.83 19.57
C VAL A 316 1.70 14.52 20.47
N ASN A 317 1.27 15.47 21.30
CA ASN A 317 2.15 16.16 22.24
C ASN A 317 2.77 15.17 23.24
N ARG A 318 2.00 14.19 23.70
CA ARG A 318 2.52 13.15 24.59
C ARG A 318 3.61 12.34 23.89
N VAL A 319 3.39 11.82 22.69
CA VAL A 319 4.39 10.98 22.00
C VAL A 319 5.61 11.76 21.52
N GLU A 320 5.46 13.02 21.11
CA GLU A 320 6.60 13.88 20.72
C GLU A 320 7.46 14.29 21.93
N ASN A 321 6.91 14.36 23.14
CA ASN A 321 7.70 14.55 24.36
C ASN A 321 8.45 13.27 24.78
N PHE A 322 8.14 12.11 24.20
CA PHE A 322 8.75 10.81 24.52
C PHE A 322 9.66 10.27 23.40
N THR A 323 10.32 11.17 22.65
CA THR A 323 11.20 10.81 21.50
C THR A 323 12.49 10.04 21.85
N HIS A 324 12.71 9.77 23.14
CA HIS A 324 13.80 8.91 23.59
C HIS A 324 13.44 7.43 23.44
N ILE A 325 12.18 7.05 23.22
CA ILE A 325 11.79 5.65 22.94
C ILE A 325 10.82 5.57 21.76
N ILE A 326 9.92 6.55 21.64
CA ILE A 326 9.02 6.63 20.51
C ILE A 326 9.78 7.24 19.33
N ALA A 327 9.85 6.50 18.22
CA ALA A 327 10.45 6.97 16.97
C ALA A 327 9.43 7.58 16.00
N GLY A 328 8.15 7.56 16.34
CA GLY A 328 7.10 8.29 15.65
C GLY A 328 5.74 7.63 15.76
N TYR A 329 4.81 8.11 14.96
CA TYR A 329 3.41 7.70 15.00
C TYR A 329 2.71 7.89 13.65
N SER A 330 1.59 7.19 13.47
CA SER A 330 0.69 7.29 12.32
C SER A 330 -0.73 7.56 12.78
N VAL A 331 -1.27 8.73 12.41
CA VAL A 331 -2.66 9.06 12.69
C VAL A 331 -3.56 8.24 11.76
N MET A 332 -4.59 7.61 12.31
CA MET A 332 -5.66 6.99 11.57
C MET A 332 -6.85 7.95 11.55
N GLU A 333 -7.38 8.35 10.40
CA GLU A 333 -6.95 8.07 9.01
C GLU A 333 -7.04 9.35 8.15
N TRP A 334 -6.57 9.30 6.92
CA TRP A 334 -6.58 10.46 6.02
C TRP A 334 -8.01 10.97 5.76
N VAL A 335 -8.91 10.07 5.37
CA VAL A 335 -10.31 10.35 5.05
C VAL A 335 -11.20 9.43 5.86
N ASP A 336 -12.44 9.81 6.14
CA ASP A 336 -13.45 8.86 6.64
C ASP A 336 -13.60 7.70 5.63
N GLU A 337 -13.62 6.44 6.08
CA GLU A 337 -13.68 5.24 5.21
C GLU A 337 -14.88 4.32 5.51
N TRP A 338 -15.23 3.38 4.60
CA TRP A 338 -16.41 2.48 4.72
C TRP A 338 -16.07 1.00 4.51
N TRP A 339 -14.92 0.56 4.99
CA TRP A 339 -14.37 -0.77 4.70
C TRP A 339 -14.87 -1.91 5.60
N LYS A 340 -15.76 -1.65 6.57
CA LYS A 340 -16.38 -2.69 7.43
C LYS A 340 -17.76 -3.16 6.93
N THR A 341 -18.03 -3.08 5.62
CA THR A 341 -19.42 -3.00 5.14
C THR A 341 -19.83 -4.09 4.16
N ALA A 342 -20.21 -5.23 4.74
CA ALA A 342 -21.35 -6.00 4.27
C ALA A 342 -21.97 -6.62 5.52
N THR A 343 -22.68 -5.81 6.31
CA THR A 343 -22.94 -6.05 7.73
C THR A 343 -21.63 -6.18 8.51
N ASP A 344 -21.35 -5.30 9.46
CA ASP A 344 -20.50 -5.76 10.56
C ASP A 344 -21.20 -7.03 11.06
N PHE A 345 -20.55 -8.19 11.00
CA PHE A 345 -21.19 -9.43 11.45
C PHE A 345 -21.61 -9.31 12.93
N LYS A 346 -21.01 -8.35 13.66
CA LYS A 346 -21.43 -7.94 15.01
C LYS A 346 -22.58 -6.91 14.99
N ASN A 347 -22.76 -6.12 13.93
CA ASN A 347 -23.82 -5.11 13.76
C ASN A 347 -24.37 -4.96 12.31
N PRO A 348 -25.32 -5.82 11.89
CA PRO A 348 -25.89 -5.80 10.55
C PRO A 348 -26.77 -4.59 10.20
N ASN A 349 -27.07 -3.72 11.17
CA ASN A 349 -27.94 -2.54 10.99
C ASN A 349 -27.18 -1.22 10.83
N CYS A 350 -25.87 -1.25 10.58
CA CYS A 350 -25.03 -0.07 10.44
C CYS A 350 -25.29 0.65 9.09
N PRO A 351 -25.92 1.84 9.08
CA PRO A 351 -26.17 2.56 7.84
C PRO A 351 -24.93 3.38 7.47
N ASN A 352 -24.21 2.93 6.44
CA ASN A 352 -23.09 3.68 5.87
C ASN A 352 -23.52 5.10 5.47
N HIS A 353 -22.58 6.05 5.62
CA HIS A 353 -22.75 7.47 5.26
C HIS A 353 -23.78 8.28 6.06
N ARG A 354 -24.33 7.72 7.15
CA ARG A 354 -25.28 8.41 8.03
C ARG A 354 -24.69 8.56 9.43
N SER A 355 -23.90 9.63 9.63
CA SER A 355 -23.31 9.97 10.92
C SER A 355 -24.33 10.09 12.05
N ASP A 356 -25.58 10.43 11.72
CA ASP A 356 -26.71 10.53 12.64
C ASP A 356 -27.27 9.18 13.12
N LEU A 357 -26.85 8.07 12.50
CA LEU A 357 -27.35 6.72 12.76
C LEU A 357 -26.23 5.70 13.05
N HIS A 358 -24.96 6.14 13.11
CA HIS A 358 -23.78 5.27 13.23
C HIS A 358 -23.49 4.80 14.68
N THR A 359 -24.39 5.08 15.63
CA THR A 359 -24.19 4.83 17.09
C THR A 359 -24.04 3.37 17.45
N PHE A 360 -24.64 2.49 16.67
CA PHE A 360 -24.59 1.07 16.90
C PHE A 360 -23.27 0.44 16.44
N CYS A 361 -22.48 1.15 15.63
CA CYS A 361 -21.29 0.63 14.97
C CYS A 361 -19.98 0.94 15.73
N ALA A 362 -20.07 1.66 16.84
CA ALA A 362 -18.89 2.01 17.61
C ALA A 362 -18.28 0.77 18.29
N HIS A 363 -16.95 0.67 18.25
CA HIS A 363 -16.20 -0.15 19.20
C HIS A 363 -16.19 0.58 20.53
N TYR A 364 -16.82 -0.03 21.54
CA TYR A 364 -16.88 0.53 22.87
C TYR A 364 -15.70 0.05 23.69
N VAL A 365 -14.77 0.95 23.99
CA VAL A 365 -13.65 0.66 24.89
C VAL A 365 -14.03 1.15 26.28
N ASN A 366 -14.03 0.21 27.24
CA ASN A 366 -14.26 0.53 28.64
C ASN A 366 -12.96 1.14 29.20
N SER A 367 -12.97 2.42 29.52
CA SER A 367 -11.79 3.15 30.03
C SER A 367 -11.79 3.35 31.55
N GLY A 368 -12.65 2.63 32.29
CA GLY A 368 -12.83 2.78 33.73
C GLY A 368 -14.13 3.51 34.09
N ASP A 369 -14.30 3.80 35.39
CA ASP A 369 -15.49 4.26 36.14
C ASP A 369 -16.51 5.15 35.39
N ASP A 370 -17.24 4.56 34.43
CA ASP A 370 -18.34 5.12 33.60
C ASP A 370 -17.96 5.80 32.27
N LEU A 371 -16.68 5.88 31.87
CA LEU A 371 -16.31 6.46 30.57
C LEU A 371 -16.32 5.38 29.47
N VAL A 372 -17.47 5.26 28.81
CA VAL A 372 -17.64 4.46 27.60
C VAL A 372 -17.15 5.27 26.40
N ILE A 373 -15.97 4.92 25.89
CA ILE A 373 -15.41 5.55 24.71
C ILE A 373 -15.98 4.83 23.48
N ALA A 374 -16.73 5.56 22.66
CA ALA A 374 -17.17 5.09 21.35
C ALA A 374 -16.10 5.39 20.31
N ILE A 375 -15.55 4.36 19.67
CA ILE A 375 -14.65 4.47 18.54
C ILE A 375 -15.40 4.07 17.29
N HIS A 376 -15.71 5.05 16.44
CA HIS A 376 -16.23 4.78 15.10
C HIS A 376 -15.04 4.86 14.16
N GLU A 377 -14.47 3.70 13.83
CA GLU A 377 -13.24 3.62 13.02
C GLU A 377 -13.44 4.28 11.65
N GLU A 378 -14.64 4.16 11.07
CA GLU A 378 -15.05 4.78 9.80
C GLU A 378 -15.08 6.33 9.84
N TRP A 379 -14.94 6.92 11.03
CA TRP A 379 -15.05 8.36 11.26
C TRP A 379 -13.82 8.94 11.97
N LEU A 380 -12.71 8.21 11.95
CA LEU A 380 -11.42 8.67 12.45
C LEU A 380 -10.73 9.63 11.48
N GLY A 381 -11.19 9.68 10.23
CA GLY A 381 -10.67 10.56 9.18
C GLY A 381 -10.45 11.99 9.63
N ILE A 382 -9.33 12.59 9.24
CA ILE A 382 -9.07 14.03 9.40
C ILE A 382 -9.60 14.85 8.21
N TRP A 383 -10.06 14.17 7.16
CA TRP A 383 -10.91 14.67 6.10
C TRP A 383 -12.23 13.90 6.10
N THR A 384 -13.33 14.58 5.78
CA THR A 384 -14.60 13.92 5.52
C THR A 384 -14.82 13.79 4.02
N GLN A 385 -15.49 12.73 3.59
CA GLN A 385 -15.89 12.58 2.20
C GLN A 385 -17.37 12.92 2.05
N THR A 386 -17.68 13.72 1.03
CA THR A 386 -19.04 14.16 0.72
C THR A 386 -19.45 13.65 -0.64
N LEU A 387 -20.57 12.92 -0.67
CA LEU A 387 -21.24 12.51 -1.90
C LEU A 387 -22.12 13.66 -2.39
N PRO A 388 -21.97 14.13 -3.65
CA PRO A 388 -22.90 15.07 -4.24
C PRO A 388 -24.31 14.46 -4.23
N GLU A 389 -25.30 15.21 -3.74
CA GLU A 389 -26.70 14.76 -3.56
C GLU A 389 -27.32 14.19 -4.85
N LYS A 390 -26.78 14.55 -6.02
CA LYS A 390 -27.23 14.15 -7.36
C LYS A 390 -26.39 13.06 -8.04
N SER A 391 -25.27 12.59 -7.47
CA SER A 391 -24.41 11.56 -8.10
C SER A 391 -24.24 10.35 -7.19
N ARG A 392 -25.28 9.51 -7.12
CA ARG A 392 -25.19 8.17 -6.50
C ARG A 392 -24.50 7.14 -7.40
N SER A 393 -24.15 7.51 -8.63
CA SER A 393 -23.39 6.67 -9.55
C SER A 393 -21.93 7.14 -9.61
N THR A 394 -21.12 6.54 -8.74
CA THR A 394 -19.71 6.15 -8.94
C THR A 394 -18.64 7.24 -9.12
N VAL A 395 -17.61 7.14 -8.27
CA VAL A 395 -16.23 7.70 -8.31
C VAL A 395 -16.03 9.21 -8.09
N SER A 396 -16.99 10.09 -8.35
CA SER A 396 -16.81 11.53 -8.05
C SER A 396 -17.34 11.89 -6.66
N TYR A 397 -16.41 12.17 -5.74
CA TYR A 397 -16.70 12.65 -4.40
C TYR A 397 -15.74 13.77 -4.02
N CYS A 398 -16.16 14.61 -3.08
CA CYS A 398 -15.34 15.71 -2.61
C CYS A 398 -14.85 15.41 -1.20
N ILE A 399 -13.59 15.74 -0.91
CA ILE A 399 -13.09 15.70 0.47
C ILE A 399 -13.06 17.10 1.07
N GLN A 400 -13.40 17.20 2.36
CA GLN A 400 -13.37 18.44 3.12
C GLN A 400 -12.51 18.25 4.37
N PRO A 401 -11.58 19.19 4.66
CA PRO A 401 -10.71 19.05 5.82
C PRO A 401 -11.50 19.29 7.09
N LYS A 402 -11.28 18.46 8.12
CA LYS A 402 -11.77 18.71 9.47
C LYS A 402 -10.80 19.63 10.21
N LEU A 403 -11.21 20.17 11.36
CA LEU A 403 -10.34 20.96 12.24
C LEU A 403 -9.02 20.23 12.59
N ALA A 404 -9.06 18.90 12.67
CA ALA A 404 -7.90 18.05 12.94
C ALA A 404 -6.75 18.23 11.91
N TYR A 405 -7.06 18.36 10.62
CA TYR A 405 -6.05 18.57 9.58
C TYR A 405 -5.26 19.87 9.82
N PHE A 406 -5.97 20.96 10.10
CA PHE A 406 -5.34 22.26 10.34
C PHE A 406 -4.50 22.28 11.62
N ALA A 407 -5.01 21.66 12.68
CA ALA A 407 -4.30 21.51 13.95
C ALA A 407 -3.00 20.70 13.82
N LEU A 408 -3.04 19.59 13.07
CA LEU A 408 -1.85 18.78 12.79
C LEU A 408 -0.85 19.54 11.91
N ALA A 409 -1.33 20.26 10.88
CA ALA A 409 -0.48 21.10 10.03
C ALA A 409 0.29 22.15 10.85
N GLU A 410 -0.40 22.83 11.77
CA GLU A 410 0.22 23.83 12.65
C GLU A 410 1.34 23.22 13.50
N ILE A 411 1.13 22.05 14.12
CA ILE A 411 2.17 21.42 14.96
C ILE A 411 3.32 20.86 14.12
N TRP A 412 3.05 20.25 12.96
CA TRP A 412 4.06 19.53 12.20
C TRP A 412 4.96 20.43 11.38
N ASN A 413 4.45 21.56 10.87
CA ASN A 413 5.23 22.46 10.02
C ASN A 413 5.07 23.95 10.33
N GLY A 414 4.33 24.32 11.38
CA GLY A 414 4.13 25.72 11.78
C GLY A 414 3.20 26.52 10.86
N SER A 415 2.52 25.88 9.92
CA SER A 415 1.62 26.57 8.98
C SER A 415 0.20 26.65 9.55
N SER A 416 -0.29 27.87 9.76
CA SER A 416 -1.71 28.15 9.96
C SER A 416 -2.42 28.16 8.59
N VAL A 417 -2.63 26.98 8.02
CA VAL A 417 -3.36 26.87 6.75
C VAL A 417 -4.84 27.17 7.05
N HIS A 418 -5.34 28.33 6.67
CA HIS A 418 -6.76 28.65 6.77
C HIS A 418 -7.33 28.87 5.37
N GLY A 419 -8.47 28.24 5.05
CA GLY A 419 -9.27 28.57 3.88
C GLY A 419 -9.26 27.59 2.70
N GLU A 420 -8.76 26.35 2.86
CA GLU A 420 -8.97 25.31 1.85
C GLU A 420 -10.45 24.91 1.82
N ARG A 421 -11.16 25.27 0.75
CA ARG A 421 -12.53 24.83 0.50
C ARG A 421 -12.49 23.67 -0.49
N CYS A 422 -13.11 22.55 -0.10
CA CYS A 422 -13.53 21.43 -0.94
C CYS A 422 -12.55 21.08 -2.09
N ALA A 423 -11.68 20.10 -1.88
CA ALA A 423 -10.87 19.56 -2.96
C ALA A 423 -11.76 18.67 -3.86
N ILE A 424 -12.30 19.27 -4.92
CA ILE A 424 -13.12 18.57 -5.92
C ILE A 424 -12.20 18.09 -7.03
N ASP A 425 -12.18 16.77 -7.25
CA ASP A 425 -11.62 16.23 -8.47
C ASP A 425 -12.76 15.87 -9.44
N LYS A 426 -12.74 16.49 -10.62
CA LYS A 426 -13.66 16.14 -11.69
C LYS A 426 -13.02 15.02 -12.46
N TYR A 427 -13.48 13.79 -12.22
CA TYR A 427 -13.12 12.64 -13.04
C TYR A 427 -13.32 13.01 -14.52
N PRO A 428 -12.28 13.00 -15.38
CA PRO A 428 -12.52 13.07 -16.81
C PRO A 428 -13.24 11.78 -17.17
N ASP A 429 -14.52 11.89 -17.54
CA ASP A 429 -15.38 10.76 -17.93
C ASP A 429 -14.54 9.70 -18.65
N PRO A 430 -14.50 8.43 -18.17
CA PRO A 430 -13.62 7.42 -18.75
C PRO A 430 -13.92 7.20 -20.23
N VAL A 431 -15.14 7.54 -20.65
CA VAL A 431 -15.55 7.62 -22.06
C VAL A 431 -14.71 8.64 -22.81
N VAL A 432 -14.39 9.82 -22.28
CA VAL A 432 -13.53 10.81 -22.95
C VAL A 432 -12.08 10.31 -23.08
N TYR A 433 -11.56 9.63 -22.05
CA TYR A 433 -10.19 9.09 -22.05
C TYR A 433 -10.02 7.90 -23.01
N MET A 434 -11.05 7.07 -23.19
CA MET A 434 -11.04 5.97 -24.16
C MET A 434 -11.44 6.43 -25.57
N LEU A 435 -12.45 7.30 -25.69
CA LEU A 435 -12.92 7.79 -26.98
C LEU A 435 -11.93 8.72 -27.64
N GLY A 436 -11.10 9.48 -26.92
CA GLY A 436 -10.08 10.34 -27.53
C GLY A 436 -9.15 9.53 -28.46
N PRO A 437 -8.43 8.52 -27.96
CA PRO A 437 -7.61 7.63 -28.79
C PRO A 437 -8.40 6.85 -29.85
N MET A 438 -9.62 6.37 -29.54
CA MET A 438 -10.45 5.64 -30.50
C MET A 438 -10.95 6.54 -31.64
N LEU A 439 -11.34 7.78 -31.35
CA LEU A 439 -11.77 8.77 -32.34
C LEU A 439 -10.59 9.17 -33.23
N VAL A 440 -9.40 9.34 -32.65
CA VAL A 440 -8.16 9.57 -33.41
C VAL A 440 -7.89 8.39 -34.35
N ALA A 441 -7.94 7.14 -33.86
CA ALA A 441 -7.77 5.95 -34.69
C ALA A 441 -8.82 5.86 -35.81
N LEU A 442 -10.08 6.16 -35.51
CA LEU A 442 -11.18 6.17 -36.47
C LEU A 442 -10.98 7.23 -37.55
N LEU A 443 -10.57 8.45 -37.18
CA LEU A 443 -10.26 9.54 -38.11
C LEU A 443 -9.08 9.19 -39.03
N PHE A 444 -8.08 8.47 -38.53
CA PHE A 444 -6.95 8.00 -39.33
C PHE A 444 -7.37 6.91 -40.34
N GLU A 445 -8.20 5.95 -39.95
CA GLU A 445 -8.77 4.95 -40.86
C GLU A 445 -9.63 5.62 -41.94
N LEU A 446 -10.46 6.60 -41.56
CA LEU A 446 -11.29 7.36 -42.48
C LEU A 446 -10.42 8.15 -43.48
N ALA A 447 -9.37 8.81 -43.00
CA ALA A 447 -8.41 9.51 -43.85
C ALA A 447 -7.67 8.56 -44.80
N TYR A 448 -7.31 7.36 -44.34
CA TYR A 448 -6.68 6.32 -45.16
C TYR A 448 -7.61 5.83 -46.28
N VAL A 449 -8.87 5.54 -45.96
CA VAL A 449 -9.89 5.13 -46.95
C VAL A 449 -10.15 6.23 -47.96
N LEU A 450 -10.26 7.48 -47.52
CA LEU A 450 -10.45 8.65 -48.40
C LEU A 450 -9.24 8.86 -49.32
N TYR A 451 -8.02 8.77 -48.77
CA TYR A 451 -6.79 8.84 -49.55
C TYR A 451 -6.74 7.73 -50.60
N PHE A 452 -7.03 6.48 -50.22
CA PHE A 452 -7.04 5.34 -51.14
C PHE A 452 -8.07 5.54 -52.26
N ARG A 453 -9.30 5.95 -51.94
CA ARG A 453 -10.33 6.27 -52.95
C ARG A 453 -9.91 7.41 -53.88
N PHE A 454 -9.30 8.47 -53.34
CA PHE A 454 -8.82 9.59 -54.14
C PHE A 454 -7.69 9.17 -55.09
N THR A 455 -6.75 8.34 -54.64
CA THR A 455 -5.68 7.80 -55.50
C THR A 455 -6.22 6.87 -56.58
N MET A 456 -7.19 6.00 -56.26
CA MET A 456 -7.87 5.12 -57.22
C MET A 456 -8.64 5.91 -58.28
N TRP A 457 -9.32 6.99 -57.87
CA TRP A 457 -10.02 7.90 -58.78
C TRP A 457 -9.06 8.62 -59.74
N LYS A 458 -7.94 9.13 -59.22
CA LYS A 458 -6.90 9.76 -60.04
C LYS A 458 -6.17 8.79 -60.99
N SER A 459 -6.05 7.52 -60.63
CA SER A 459 -5.45 6.50 -61.51
C SER A 459 -6.33 6.10 -62.69
N GLY A 460 -7.51 6.72 -62.86
CA GLY A 460 -8.22 6.74 -64.13
C GLY A 460 -8.52 5.35 -64.68
N GLY A 461 -9.28 4.55 -63.93
CA GLY A 461 -10.18 3.50 -64.44
C GLY A 461 -9.74 2.70 -65.68
N LYS A 462 -8.46 2.34 -65.81
CA LYS A 462 -8.03 1.32 -66.77
C LYS A 462 -7.94 0.00 -66.02
N GLY A 463 -9.07 -0.70 -66.02
CA GLY A 463 -9.24 -1.99 -65.37
C GLY A 463 -8.19 -2.99 -65.85
N THR A 464 -7.48 -3.57 -64.89
CA THR A 464 -6.90 -4.89 -65.04
C THR A 464 -7.61 -5.79 -64.03
N GLY A 465 -8.38 -6.74 -64.55
CA GLY A 465 -9.11 -7.74 -63.77
C GLY A 465 -8.14 -8.64 -63.01
N GLY A 466 -7.84 -8.26 -61.77
CA GLY A 466 -7.09 -9.09 -60.83
C GLY A 466 -8.05 -10.00 -60.07
N ARG A 467 -8.03 -11.29 -60.40
CA ARG A 467 -8.74 -12.40 -59.76
C ARG A 467 -8.57 -12.36 -58.23
N LEU A 468 -9.68 -12.27 -57.50
CA LEU A 468 -9.75 -12.56 -56.06
C LEU A 468 -9.37 -14.03 -55.82
N LEU A 469 -8.32 -14.25 -55.02
CA LEU A 469 -7.96 -15.57 -54.51
C LEU A 469 -9.02 -16.01 -53.49
N SER A 470 -9.78 -17.04 -53.85
CA SER A 470 -10.71 -17.73 -52.95
C SER A 470 -9.92 -18.53 -51.91
N VAL A 471 -10.03 -18.15 -50.65
CA VAL A 471 -9.56 -18.98 -49.52
C VAL A 471 -10.71 -19.91 -49.14
N SER A 472 -10.69 -21.13 -49.71
CA SER A 472 -11.42 -22.27 -49.16
C SER A 472 -10.43 -23.41 -48.95
N LYS A 473 -10.14 -23.72 -47.69
CA LYS A 473 -9.93 -25.07 -47.15
C LYS A 473 -9.47 -24.97 -45.70
N ARG A 474 -10.33 -25.41 -44.78
CA ARG A 474 -9.94 -25.85 -43.43
C ARG A 474 -9.20 -27.19 -43.56
N PRO A 475 -8.08 -27.41 -42.85
CA PRO A 475 -7.63 -28.75 -42.52
C PRO A 475 -8.22 -29.18 -41.17
N SER A 476 -8.57 -30.46 -41.13
CA SER A 476 -9.11 -31.21 -40.01
C SER A 476 -8.08 -31.45 -38.90
N SER A 477 -8.62 -31.60 -37.70
CA SER A 477 -8.01 -32.17 -36.50
C SER A 477 -7.16 -33.41 -36.78
N SER A 478 -5.90 -33.39 -36.33
CA SER A 478 -5.14 -34.61 -36.04
C SER A 478 -4.25 -34.38 -34.82
N LYS A 479 -4.05 -35.48 -34.10
CA LYS A 479 -3.58 -35.65 -32.72
C LYS A 479 -2.22 -35.01 -32.46
N LEU A 480 -2.08 -34.41 -31.27
CA LEU A 480 -0.80 -34.02 -30.69
C LEU A 480 -0.20 -35.27 -30.03
N ASP A 481 0.89 -35.77 -30.62
CA ASP A 481 1.74 -36.82 -30.06
C ASP A 481 2.93 -36.13 -29.38
N LEU A 482 3.08 -36.34 -28.07
CA LEU A 482 4.12 -35.75 -27.22
C LEU A 482 5.07 -36.86 -26.81
N THR A 483 6.05 -37.18 -27.67
CA THR A 483 7.25 -37.91 -27.27
C THR A 483 8.44 -37.51 -28.13
N ALA A 484 9.57 -37.27 -27.44
CA ALA A 484 10.93 -37.08 -27.94
C ALA A 484 11.21 -35.67 -28.52
N MET A 485 12.31 -34.98 -28.20
CA MET A 485 13.67 -35.45 -27.95
C MET A 485 14.44 -34.46 -27.05
N ASP A 486 15.21 -35.01 -26.11
CA ASP A 486 16.53 -34.49 -25.71
C ASP A 486 17.45 -34.49 -26.94
N ASP A 487 18.26 -33.45 -27.12
CA ASP A 487 19.71 -33.59 -27.33
C ASP A 487 20.35 -32.21 -27.57
N ASP A 488 21.41 -31.97 -26.79
CA ASP A 488 22.38 -30.90 -26.92
C ASP A 488 23.11 -30.93 -28.26
N ALA A 489 23.34 -29.76 -28.85
CA ALA A 489 24.47 -29.54 -29.74
C ALA A 489 24.91 -28.06 -29.74
N GLU A 490 26.16 -27.87 -29.31
CA GLU A 490 26.97 -26.67 -29.42
C GLU A 490 26.95 -26.06 -30.83
N LEU A 491 26.95 -24.73 -30.93
CA LEU A 491 27.72 -24.00 -31.95
C LEU A 491 28.00 -22.57 -31.45
N GLY A 492 29.27 -22.26 -31.26
CA GLY A 492 29.74 -20.93 -30.90
C GLY A 492 29.77 -19.97 -32.09
N HIS A 493 29.50 -18.69 -31.82
CA HIS A 493 30.12 -17.59 -32.55
C HIS A 493 30.17 -16.33 -31.68
N LYS A 494 31.37 -15.74 -31.62
CA LYS A 494 31.66 -14.44 -31.01
C LYS A 494 31.06 -13.31 -31.84
N SER A 495 30.37 -12.37 -31.19
CA SER A 495 30.40 -10.96 -31.57
C SER A 495 30.19 -10.10 -30.32
N GLU A 496 31.16 -9.23 -30.07
CA GLU A 496 31.17 -8.22 -29.01
C GLU A 496 30.06 -7.19 -29.26
N ASP A 497 29.26 -6.89 -28.23
CA ASP A 497 28.34 -5.75 -28.24
C ASP A 497 28.24 -5.19 -26.80
N PRO A 498 28.76 -3.98 -26.54
CA PRO A 498 28.83 -3.40 -25.20
C PRO A 498 27.51 -2.69 -24.85
N LEU A 499 26.45 -3.44 -24.59
CA LEU A 499 25.18 -2.88 -24.10
C LEU A 499 24.30 -3.90 -23.35
N LYS A 500 24.92 -4.74 -22.51
CA LYS A 500 24.24 -5.75 -21.68
C LYS A 500 24.17 -5.45 -20.18
N ASP A 501 24.69 -4.31 -19.71
CA ASP A 501 24.68 -3.95 -18.29
C ASP A 501 23.62 -2.89 -17.97
N ALA A 502 22.34 -3.27 -17.99
CA ALA A 502 21.25 -2.61 -17.26
C ALA A 502 19.92 -3.37 -17.45
N MET A 503 19.82 -4.57 -16.88
CA MET A 503 18.58 -5.24 -16.41
C MET A 503 18.94 -6.69 -16.06
N PRO A 504 18.62 -7.20 -14.86
CA PRO A 504 18.85 -8.60 -14.56
C PRO A 504 17.88 -9.43 -15.40
N ARG A 505 18.42 -10.09 -16.42
CA ARG A 505 17.79 -11.29 -16.98
C ARG A 505 17.85 -12.34 -15.90
N ASP A 506 16.66 -12.75 -15.47
CA ASP A 506 16.37 -13.96 -14.70
C ASP A 506 16.01 -13.78 -13.21
N ALA A 507 15.12 -12.81 -12.93
CA ALA A 507 14.36 -12.79 -11.68
C ALA A 507 13.62 -14.11 -11.40
N MET A 508 13.30 -14.90 -12.45
CA MET A 508 12.68 -16.22 -12.29
C MET A 508 13.67 -17.29 -11.80
N ALA A 509 14.90 -17.34 -12.30
CA ALA A 509 15.92 -18.24 -11.75
C ALA A 509 16.35 -17.83 -10.34
N GLU A 510 16.48 -16.52 -10.06
CA GLU A 510 16.75 -16.04 -8.70
C GLU A 510 15.56 -16.38 -7.76
N PHE A 511 14.31 -16.29 -8.24
CA PHE A 511 13.13 -16.77 -7.53
C PHE A 511 13.15 -18.28 -7.27
N PHE A 512 13.51 -19.11 -8.26
CA PHE A 512 13.60 -20.56 -8.07
C PHE A 512 14.74 -20.98 -7.13
N ASP A 513 15.86 -20.25 -7.12
CA ASP A 513 16.95 -20.46 -6.16
C ASP A 513 16.51 -20.08 -4.73
N VAL A 514 15.81 -18.95 -4.56
CA VAL A 514 15.20 -18.59 -3.27
C VAL A 514 14.17 -19.65 -2.84
N GLN A 515 13.31 -20.14 -3.74
CA GLN A 515 12.38 -21.24 -3.46
C GLN A 515 13.10 -22.53 -3.05
N ALA A 516 14.19 -22.88 -3.72
CA ALA A 516 14.98 -24.07 -3.39
C ALA A 516 15.66 -23.95 -2.02
N ARG A 517 16.16 -22.76 -1.66
CA ARG A 517 16.77 -22.49 -0.35
C ARG A 517 15.74 -22.41 0.77
N VAL A 518 14.58 -21.81 0.50
CA VAL A 518 13.42 -21.85 1.40
C VAL A 518 13.01 -23.31 1.62
N ALA A 519 12.90 -24.11 0.57
CA ALA A 519 12.60 -25.54 0.68
C ALA A 519 13.66 -26.30 1.50
N ALA A 520 14.95 -25.98 1.36
CA ALA A 520 16.03 -26.56 2.15
C ALA A 520 16.01 -26.11 3.62
N ALA A 521 15.60 -24.87 3.92
CA ALA A 521 15.42 -24.37 5.28
C ALA A 521 14.25 -25.05 6.02
N PHE A 522 13.35 -25.72 5.29
CA PHE A 522 12.22 -26.48 5.82
C PHE A 522 12.49 -28.00 5.91
N GLU A 523 13.75 -28.46 5.83
CA GLU A 523 14.07 -29.81 6.30
C GLU A 523 13.58 -29.99 7.75
N PRO A 524 12.96 -31.14 8.09
CA PRO A 524 12.28 -31.31 9.37
C PRO A 524 13.26 -31.05 10.51
N TYR A 525 12.90 -30.07 11.35
CA TYR A 525 13.58 -29.76 12.60
C TYR A 525 13.60 -31.02 13.47
N GLN A 526 14.67 -31.81 13.37
CA GLN A 526 14.95 -32.93 14.25
C GLN A 526 15.31 -32.32 15.61
N PRO A 527 14.51 -32.54 16.67
CA PRO A 527 14.87 -32.04 17.99
C PRO A 527 16.23 -32.63 18.37
N ARG A 528 17.20 -31.77 18.67
CA ARG A 528 18.46 -32.22 19.28
C ARG A 528 18.12 -32.76 20.67
N SER A 529 18.45 -34.04 20.88
CA SER A 529 18.30 -34.81 22.12
C SER A 529 19.07 -34.19 23.28
#